data_AF-A0A969H769-F1
#
_entry.id   AF-A0A969H769-F1
#
_cell.length_a   1.000
_cell.length_b   1.000
_cell.length_c   1.000
_cell.angle_alpha   90.00
_cell.angle_beta   90.00
_cell.angle_gamma   90.00
#
_symmetry.space_group_name_H-M   'P 1'
#
loop_
_entity.id
_entity.type
_entity.pdbx_description
1 polymer ?
#
loop_
_entity_poly.entity_id
_entity_poly.type
_entity_poly.pdbx_seq_one_letter_code
_entity_poly.pdbx_strand_id
1 'polypeptide(L)'
;MPGNYGVPTNRPIAGPNGAVIANDWADLLDGTIDVSLGAAGLPTAGPFWSGSNVAGSLNANNCIGWTDNFLDFGENGNPTRTDSTWLDDGPAGCNQLNFLFCIAF
;
A
#
# COMPACT_ATOMS: atom_id res chain seq x y z
N MET A 1 3.78 11.71 7.72
CA MET A 1 3.11 12.14 6.48
C MET A 1 4.15 12.60 5.46
N PRO A 2 3.96 12.32 4.16
CA PRO A 2 4.94 12.63 3.09
C PRO A 2 5.35 14.10 3.00
N GLY A 3 4.46 15.02 3.38
CA GLY A 3 4.77 16.46 3.44
C GLY A 3 5.94 16.81 4.36
N ASN A 4 6.26 15.98 5.37
CA ASN A 4 7.42 16.17 6.24
C ASN A 4 8.76 15.97 5.50
N TYR A 5 8.73 15.38 4.32
CA TYR A 5 9.90 15.01 3.51
C TYR A 5 9.93 15.75 2.16
N GLY A 6 9.11 16.81 1.99
CA GLY A 6 9.08 17.60 0.76
C GLY A 6 8.31 16.95 -0.40
N VAL A 7 7.62 15.83 -0.17
CA VAL A 7 6.75 15.21 -1.15
C VAL A 7 5.45 16.03 -1.28
N PRO A 8 5.06 16.48 -2.48
CA PRO A 8 3.81 17.19 -2.69
C PRO A 8 2.61 16.35 -2.25
N THR A 9 1.76 16.91 -1.40
CA THR A 9 0.59 16.18 -0.86
C THR A 9 -0.71 16.43 -1.61
N ASN A 10 -0.71 17.31 -2.62
CA ASN A 10 -1.89 17.80 -3.34
C ASN A 10 -1.84 17.49 -4.85
N ARG A 11 -1.22 16.36 -5.21
CA ARG A 11 -1.09 15.90 -6.58
C ARG A 11 -1.77 14.53 -6.72
N PRO A 12 -2.41 14.24 -7.87
CA PRO A 12 -2.94 12.92 -8.14
C PRO A 12 -1.84 11.86 -8.09
N ILE A 13 -2.17 10.74 -7.45
CA ILE A 13 -1.36 9.52 -7.45
C ILE A 13 -1.91 8.63 -8.56
N ALA A 14 -1.06 8.33 -9.54
CA ALA A 14 -1.45 7.56 -10.72
C ALA A 14 -0.56 6.32 -10.88
N GLY A 15 -1.13 5.27 -11.46
CA GLY A 15 -0.37 4.08 -11.83
C GLY A 15 0.46 4.27 -13.09
N PRO A 16 1.31 3.28 -13.45
CA PRO A 16 2.17 3.36 -14.64
C PRO A 16 1.43 3.57 -15.96
N ASN A 17 0.15 3.22 -16.04
CA ASN A 17 -0.69 3.42 -17.23
C ASN A 17 -1.40 4.79 -17.26
N GLY A 18 -1.17 5.66 -16.26
CA GLY A 18 -1.79 6.97 -16.15
C GLY A 18 -3.18 7.00 -15.50
N ALA A 19 -3.74 5.84 -15.10
CA ALA A 19 -4.99 5.82 -14.33
C ALA A 19 -4.76 6.42 -12.94
N VAL A 20 -5.63 7.34 -12.54
CA VAL A 20 -5.60 7.97 -11.21
C VAL A 20 -6.13 6.99 -10.18
N ILE A 21 -5.31 6.67 -9.18
CA ILE A 21 -5.64 5.80 -8.04
C ILE A 21 -6.30 6.61 -6.92
N ALA A 22 -5.78 7.83 -6.70
CA ALA A 22 -6.28 8.79 -5.74
C ALA A 22 -5.94 10.21 -6.19
N ASN A 23 -6.77 11.18 -5.86
CA ASN A 23 -6.65 12.58 -6.23
C ASN A 23 -5.55 13.32 -5.45
N ASP A 24 -5.26 12.85 -4.25
CA ASP A 24 -4.17 13.32 -3.40
C ASP A 24 -3.83 12.32 -2.28
N TRP A 25 -2.93 12.71 -1.36
CA TRP A 25 -2.53 11.82 -0.25
C TRP A 25 -3.60 11.64 0.83
N ALA A 26 -4.53 12.57 0.98
CA ALA A 26 -5.63 12.42 1.93
C ALA A 26 -6.62 11.40 1.38
N ASP A 27 -6.92 11.48 0.08
CA ASP A 27 -7.74 10.51 -0.66
C ASP A 27 -7.12 9.11 -0.62
N LEU A 28 -5.81 8.98 -0.91
CA LEU A 28 -5.13 7.68 -0.85
C LEU A 28 -5.24 7.00 0.52
N LEU A 29 -5.24 7.77 1.61
CA LEU A 29 -5.17 7.25 2.98
C LEU A 29 -6.50 7.37 3.74
N ASP A 30 -7.63 7.54 3.04
CA ASP A 30 -8.96 7.61 3.64
C ASP A 30 -9.60 6.24 3.93
N GLY A 31 -8.95 5.18 3.45
CA GLY A 31 -9.39 3.79 3.56
C GLY A 31 -9.91 3.19 2.26
N THR A 32 -10.01 3.97 1.19
CA THR A 32 -10.43 3.48 -0.13
C THR A 32 -9.56 4.06 -1.24
N ILE A 33 -9.67 3.52 -2.46
CA ILE A 33 -9.03 4.07 -3.67
C ILE A 33 -10.01 4.03 -4.84
N ASP A 34 -9.87 4.95 -5.80
CA ASP A 34 -10.81 5.10 -6.92
C ASP A 34 -10.78 3.91 -7.88
N VAL A 35 -9.58 3.34 -8.11
CA VAL A 35 -9.36 2.16 -8.96
C VAL A 35 -8.38 1.20 -8.31
N SER A 36 -8.55 -0.10 -8.57
CA SER A 36 -7.61 -1.09 -8.06
C SER A 36 -6.21 -0.87 -8.63
N LEU A 37 -5.17 -1.24 -7.88
CA LEU A 37 -3.78 -1.15 -8.33
C LEU A 37 -3.57 -1.94 -9.64
N GLY A 38 -4.24 -3.08 -9.78
CA GLY A 38 -4.26 -3.85 -11.04
C GLY A 38 -4.82 -3.07 -12.22
N ALA A 39 -5.95 -2.38 -12.05
CA ALA A 39 -6.51 -1.51 -13.09
C ALA A 39 -5.60 -0.31 -13.41
N ALA A 40 -4.77 0.12 -12.47
CA ALA A 40 -3.74 1.14 -12.65
C ALA A 40 -2.43 0.60 -13.26
N GLY A 41 -2.37 -0.68 -13.63
CA GLY A 41 -1.24 -1.29 -14.32
C GLY A 41 -0.15 -1.86 -13.40
N LEU A 42 -0.45 -2.07 -12.11
CA LEU A 42 0.43 -2.78 -11.18
C LEU A 42 0.18 -4.30 -11.21
N PRO A 43 1.17 -5.13 -10.84
CA PRO A 43 1.02 -6.58 -10.76
C PRO A 43 -0.10 -7.03 -9.80
N THR A 44 -0.82 -8.09 -10.19
CA THR A 44 -1.92 -8.68 -9.39
C THR A 44 -1.71 -10.17 -9.08
N ALA A 45 -0.52 -10.71 -9.32
CA ALA A 45 -0.24 -12.13 -9.14
C ALA A 45 -0.14 -12.56 -7.66
N GLY A 46 -0.25 -11.62 -6.73
CA GLY A 46 -0.10 -11.82 -5.29
C GLY A 46 -0.30 -10.51 -4.53
N PRO A 47 -0.30 -10.56 -3.19
CA PRO A 47 -0.42 -9.38 -2.34
C PRO A 47 0.85 -8.51 -2.41
N PHE A 48 0.75 -7.31 -1.85
CA PHE A 48 1.90 -6.44 -1.62
C PHE A 48 2.07 -6.17 -0.12
N TRP A 49 3.30 -5.95 0.32
CA TRP A 49 3.59 -5.54 1.69
C TRP A 49 3.13 -4.10 1.92
N SER A 50 2.31 -3.88 2.94
CA SER A 50 1.84 -2.53 3.35
C SER A 50 2.34 -2.14 4.74
N GLY A 51 2.39 -3.09 5.69
CA GLY A 51 2.67 -2.83 7.10
C GLY A 51 1.76 -1.78 7.73
N SER A 52 0.57 -1.59 7.17
CA SER A 52 -0.30 -0.45 7.44
C SER A 52 -1.71 -0.90 7.75
N ASN A 53 -2.38 -0.21 8.67
CA ASN A 53 -3.82 -0.35 8.85
C ASN A 53 -4.55 0.33 7.67
N VAL A 54 -5.87 0.13 7.58
CA VAL A 54 -6.76 0.70 6.54
C VAL A 54 -6.43 2.12 6.07
N ALA A 55 -6.12 3.04 7.00
CA ALA A 55 -5.86 4.47 6.71
C ALA A 55 -4.36 4.85 6.75
N GLY A 56 -3.45 3.90 6.51
CA GLY A 56 -2.01 4.17 6.37
C GLY A 56 -1.25 4.42 7.67
N SER A 57 -1.88 4.23 8.83
CA SER A 57 -1.16 4.22 10.11
C SER A 57 -0.39 2.90 10.27
N LEU A 58 0.72 2.94 11.00
CA LEU A 58 1.57 1.76 11.22
C LEU A 58 0.77 0.61 11.87
N ASN A 59 0.79 -0.56 11.24
CA ASN A 59 0.25 -1.79 11.81
C ASN A 59 1.29 -2.43 12.76
N ALA A 60 0.82 -3.19 13.75
CA ALA A 60 1.68 -4.00 14.62
C ALA A 60 2.39 -5.13 13.84
N ASN A 61 1.75 -5.65 12.80
CA ASN A 61 2.33 -6.59 11.85
C ASN A 61 3.17 -5.82 10.82
N ASN A 62 4.44 -5.61 11.12
CA ASN A 62 5.35 -4.84 10.27
C ASN A 62 6.73 -5.49 10.14
N CYS A 63 6.84 -6.80 10.40
CA CYS A 63 8.11 -7.54 10.35
C CYS A 63 9.22 -6.90 11.20
N ILE A 64 8.90 -6.46 12.42
CA ILE A 64 9.79 -5.69 13.29
C ILE A 64 10.40 -4.50 12.53
N GLY A 65 9.54 -3.67 11.93
CA GLY A 65 9.97 -2.55 11.11
C GLY A 65 10.81 -2.98 9.90
N TRP A 66 10.40 -4.05 9.24
CA TRP A 66 11.06 -4.65 8.07
C TRP A 66 12.49 -5.15 8.34
N THR A 67 12.74 -5.66 9.55
CA THR A 67 14.03 -6.25 9.94
C THR A 67 13.98 -7.76 10.22
N ASP A 68 12.78 -8.33 10.42
CA ASP A 68 12.56 -9.78 10.47
C ASP A 68 12.23 -10.35 9.08
N ASN A 69 12.64 -11.58 8.84
CA ASN A 69 12.34 -12.33 7.63
C ASN A 69 11.88 -13.78 7.91
N PHE A 70 11.42 -14.08 9.14
CA PHE A 70 11.09 -15.45 9.50
C PHE A 70 9.97 -15.60 10.54
N LEU A 71 10.14 -15.11 11.77
CA LEU A 71 9.27 -15.48 12.90
C LEU A 71 8.04 -14.59 13.04
N ASP A 72 8.07 -13.38 12.49
CA ASP A 72 7.03 -12.39 12.66
C ASP A 72 6.08 -12.32 11.46
N PHE A 73 5.11 -11.41 11.57
CA PHE A 73 4.12 -11.12 10.55
C PHE A 73 4.25 -9.68 10.05
N GLY A 74 3.98 -9.51 8.76
CA GLY A 74 3.78 -8.24 8.09
C GLY A 74 2.35 -8.12 7.60
N GLU A 75 1.81 -6.90 7.60
CA GLU A 75 0.51 -6.62 7.01
C GLU A 75 0.61 -6.50 5.49
N ASN A 76 -0.35 -7.10 4.78
CA ASN A 76 -0.45 -7.03 3.33
C ASN A 76 -1.59 -6.15 2.87
N GLY A 77 -1.46 -5.61 1.66
CA GLY A 77 -2.58 -5.12 0.88
C GLY A 77 -2.89 -6.02 -0.33
N ASN A 78 -4.06 -5.78 -0.92
CA ASN A 78 -4.57 -6.54 -2.06
C ASN A 78 -4.69 -5.65 -3.31
N PRO A 79 -3.92 -5.91 -4.38
CA PRO A 79 -3.90 -5.04 -5.55
C PRO A 79 -5.18 -5.10 -6.40
N THR A 80 -6.12 -5.99 -6.07
CA THR A 80 -7.40 -6.14 -6.78
C THR A 80 -8.58 -5.48 -6.06
N ARG A 81 -8.36 -4.98 -4.83
CA ARG A 81 -9.38 -4.34 -4.00
C ARG A 81 -9.29 -2.81 -4.10
N THR A 82 -10.40 -2.16 -3.75
CA THR A 82 -10.54 -0.70 -3.67
C THR A 82 -11.19 -0.24 -2.37
N ASP A 83 -11.72 -1.18 -1.59
CA ASP A 83 -12.31 -0.93 -0.27
C ASP A 83 -11.24 -0.96 0.83
N SER A 84 -11.65 -0.95 2.10
CA SER A 84 -10.74 -0.95 3.27
C SER A 84 -9.70 -2.06 3.30
N THR A 85 -9.86 -3.13 2.51
CA THR A 85 -8.91 -4.23 2.40
C THR A 85 -7.81 -4.01 1.36
N TRP A 86 -7.83 -2.91 0.58
CA TRP A 86 -6.80 -2.65 -0.42
C TRP A 86 -5.40 -2.51 0.21
N LEU A 87 -5.32 -1.95 1.42
CA LEU A 87 -4.08 -1.72 2.16
C LEU A 87 -3.89 -2.67 3.36
N ASP A 88 -4.95 -3.28 3.87
CA ASP A 88 -5.02 -4.05 5.13
C ASP A 88 -5.86 -5.33 4.92
N ASP A 89 -5.33 -6.26 4.12
CA ASP A 89 -5.99 -7.51 3.69
C ASP A 89 -5.67 -8.72 4.59
N GLY A 90 -4.76 -8.56 5.55
CA GLY A 90 -4.41 -9.57 6.54
C GLY A 90 -2.90 -9.88 6.62
N PRO A 91 -2.46 -10.42 7.77
CA PRO A 91 -1.05 -10.69 8.01
C PRO A 91 -0.53 -11.86 7.18
N ALA A 92 0.74 -11.76 6.77
CA ALA A 92 1.52 -12.87 6.23
C ALA A 92 2.87 -12.98 6.94
N GLY A 93 3.44 -14.19 6.97
CA GLY A 93 4.76 -14.41 7.55
C GLY A 93 5.84 -13.61 6.81
N CYS A 94 6.80 -13.06 7.54
CA CYS A 94 7.84 -12.20 6.96
C CYS A 94 8.81 -12.93 6.03
N ASN A 95 8.74 -14.26 5.97
CA ASN A 95 9.47 -15.10 5.02
C ASN A 95 8.78 -15.22 3.64
N GLN A 96 7.60 -14.61 3.45
CA GLN A 96 6.87 -14.66 2.17
C GLN A 96 7.43 -13.65 1.16
N LEU A 97 7.38 -14.03 -0.11
CA LEU A 97 7.72 -13.14 -1.23
C LEU A 97 6.45 -12.42 -1.73
N ASN A 98 6.22 -11.21 -1.23
CA ASN A 98 5.15 -10.33 -1.69
C ASN A 98 5.72 -9.14 -2.47
N PHE A 99 4.87 -8.46 -3.24
CA PHE A 99 5.28 -7.26 -3.97
C PHE A 99 5.62 -6.12 -3.01
N LEU A 100 6.50 -5.22 -3.45
CA LEU A 100 6.72 -3.93 -2.82
C LEU A 100 6.51 -2.85 -3.88
N PHE A 101 5.57 -1.94 -3.61
CA PHE A 101 5.28 -0.84 -4.53
C PHE A 101 5.96 0.44 -4.08
N CYS A 102 6.45 1.19 -5.05
CA CYS A 102 7.10 2.48 -4.84
C CYS A 102 6.19 3.58 -5.38
N ILE A 103 6.08 4.66 -4.62
CA ILE A 103 5.38 5.87 -5.06
C ILE A 103 6.46 6.90 -5.40
N ALA A 104 6.43 7.41 -6.64
CA ALA A 104 7.35 8.44 -7.11
C ALA A 104 6.93 9.83 -6.57
N PHE A 105 7.90 10.73 -6.41
CA PHE A 105 7.67 12.15 -6.10
C PHE A 105 8.37 13.04 -7.13
#